data_AF-A0A8J8GGR4-F1
#
_entry.id   AF-A0A8J8GGR4-F1
#
_cell.length_a   1.000
_cell.length_b   1.000
_cell.length_c   1.000
_cell.angle_alpha   90.00
_cell.angle_beta   90.00
_cell.angle_gamma   90.00
#
_symmetry.space_group_name_H-M   'P 1'
#
loop_
_entity.id
_entity.type
_entity.pdbx_description
1 polymer ?
#
loop_
_entity_poly.entity_id
_entity_poly.type
_entity_poly.pdbx_seq_one_letter_code
_entity_poly.pdbx_strand_id
1 'polypeptide(L)'
;MQYVTVMDLINIYNVEETLKKLRKLWYFIAEGFEWIPDSYIDYNHLISKYENEVFTGWKLFVLFDGSLFLTNVSDTSKISINIDRNGKVIFEILPLF
;
A
#
# COMPACT_ATOMS: atom_id res chain seq x y z
N MET A 1 20.98 -7.00 20.42
CA MET A 1 20.08 -6.35 19.44
C MET A 1 20.84 -6.22 18.14
N GLN A 2 20.31 -6.77 17.06
CA GLN A 2 20.88 -6.61 15.73
C GLN A 2 20.26 -5.34 15.14
N TYR A 3 21.09 -4.35 14.80
CA TYR A 3 20.62 -3.10 14.19
C TYR A 3 20.21 -3.39 12.74
N VAL A 4 18.96 -3.10 12.39
CA VAL A 4 18.45 -3.23 11.02
C VAL A 4 18.49 -1.84 10.39
N THR A 5 19.11 -1.71 9.21
CA THR A 5 19.16 -0.43 8.52
C THR A 5 17.87 -0.17 7.74
N VAL A 6 17.61 1.08 7.38
CA VAL A 6 16.49 1.45 6.48
C VAL A 6 16.59 0.68 5.15
N MET A 7 17.80 0.48 4.64
CA MET A 7 18.02 -0.26 3.39
C MET A 7 17.66 -1.74 3.53
N ASP A 8 17.96 -2.34 4.68
CA ASP A 8 17.57 -3.72 4.97
C ASP A 8 16.05 -3.85 5.00
N LEU A 9 15.34 -2.90 5.63
CA LEU A 9 13.87 -2.88 5.63
C LEU A 9 13.31 -2.72 4.21
N ILE A 10 13.87 -1.83 3.39
CA ILE A 10 13.45 -1.67 1.99
C ILE A 10 13.55 -3.00 1.23
N ASN A 11 14.62 -3.75 1.44
CA ASN A 11 14.86 -5.03 0.79
C ASN A 11 13.96 -6.15 1.35
N ILE A 12 13.88 -6.30 2.68
CA ILE A 12 13.06 -7.33 3.35
C ILE A 12 11.60 -7.24 2.91
N TYR A 13 11.08 -6.01 2.83
CA TYR A 13 9.68 -5.76 2.50
C TYR A 13 9.43 -5.51 1.02
N ASN A 14 10.45 -5.70 0.15
CA ASN A 14 10.37 -5.46 -1.29
C ASN A 14 9.65 -4.14 -1.63
N VAL A 15 10.04 -3.06 -0.95
CA VAL A 15 9.31 -1.78 -0.97
C VAL A 15 9.21 -1.22 -2.39
N GLU A 16 10.27 -1.34 -3.18
CA GLU A 16 10.28 -0.84 -4.56
C GLU A 16 9.23 -1.53 -5.43
N GLU A 17 9.12 -2.86 -5.33
CA GLU A 17 8.14 -3.63 -6.08
C GLU A 17 6.71 -3.35 -5.58
N THR A 18 6.54 -3.24 -4.26
CA THR A 18 5.26 -2.86 -3.64
C THR A 18 4.80 -1.49 -4.14
N LEU A 19 5.71 -0.52 -4.26
CA LEU A 19 5.41 0.81 -4.77
C LEU A 19 5.05 0.80 -6.26
N LYS A 20 5.70 -0.03 -7.08
CA LYS A 20 5.34 -0.22 -8.50
C LYS A 20 3.92 -0.79 -8.64
N LYS A 21 3.60 -1.82 -7.86
CA LYS A 21 2.26 -2.44 -7.84
C LYS A 21 1.19 -1.46 -7.38
N LEU A 22 1.46 -0.67 -6.33
CA LEU A 22 0.52 0.33 -5.82
C LEU A 22 0.26 1.45 -6.85
N ARG A 23 1.32 1.93 -7.52
CA ARG A 23 1.17 2.91 -8.61
C ARG A 23 0.32 2.35 -9.74
N LYS A 24 0.54 1.10 -10.14
CA LYS A 24 -0.25 0.45 -11.20
C LYS A 24 -1.73 0.37 -10.82
N LEU A 25 -2.04 -0.02 -9.58
CA LEU A 25 -3.42 -0.02 -9.07
C LEU A 25 -4.03 1.39 -9.10
N TRP A 26 -3.29 2.41 -8.63
CA TRP A 26 -3.75 3.79 -8.68
C TRP A 26 -4.08 4.24 -10.11
N TYR A 27 -3.20 3.96 -11.08
CA TYR A 27 -3.46 4.26 -12.49
C TYR A 27 -4.71 3.54 -13.01
N PHE A 28 -4.88 2.25 -12.70
CA PHE A 28 -6.04 1.50 -13.15
C PHE A 28 -7.36 2.03 -12.58
N ILE A 29 -7.35 2.48 -11.32
CA ILE A 29 -8.52 3.12 -10.71
C ILE A 29 -8.77 4.50 -11.36
N ALA A 30 -7.72 5.31 -11.55
CA ALA A 30 -7.82 6.65 -12.11
C ALA A 30 -8.30 6.67 -13.58
N GLU A 31 -7.86 5.69 -14.37
CA GLU A 31 -8.26 5.53 -15.78
C GLU A 31 -9.56 4.74 -15.96
N GLY A 32 -10.15 4.21 -14.88
CA GLY A 32 -11.38 3.42 -14.91
C GLY A 32 -11.23 2.01 -15.49
N PHE A 33 -9.99 1.49 -15.56
CA PHE A 33 -9.71 0.09 -15.91
C PHE A 33 -10.08 -0.89 -14.79
N GLU A 34 -10.04 -0.42 -13.55
CA GLU A 34 -10.62 -1.13 -12.41
C GLU A 34 -11.99 -0.57 -12.07
N TRP A 35 -12.90 -1.46 -11.67
CA TRP A 35 -14.25 -1.06 -11.31
C TRP A 35 -14.21 -0.16 -10.07
N ILE A 36 -14.74 1.06 -10.21
CA ILE A 36 -14.90 1.99 -9.09
C ILE A 36 -16.04 1.45 -8.22
N PRO A 37 -15.80 1.10 -6.95
CA PRO A 37 -16.82 0.48 -6.13
C PRO A 37 -17.95 1.46 -5.81
N ASP A 38 -19.19 1.08 -6.09
CA ASP A 38 -20.38 1.92 -5.86
C ASP A 38 -20.90 1.83 -4.41
N SER A 39 -20.34 0.92 -3.61
CA SER A 39 -20.70 0.71 -2.21
C SER A 39 -19.49 0.39 -1.33
N TYR A 40 -19.64 0.61 -0.02
CA TYR A 40 -18.61 0.24 0.97
C TYR A 40 -18.28 -1.27 0.94
N ILE A 41 -19.25 -2.13 0.60
CA ILE A 41 -19.06 -3.57 0.50
C ILE A 41 -18.13 -3.90 -0.67
N ASP A 42 -18.35 -3.26 -1.82
CA ASP A 42 -17.53 -3.43 -3.02
C ASP A 42 -16.08 -2.96 -2.80
N TYR A 43 -15.91 -1.87 -2.05
CA TYR A 43 -14.58 -1.41 -1.61
C TYR A 43 -13.85 -2.50 -0.82
N ASN A 44 -14.51 -3.13 0.14
CA ASN A 44 -13.88 -4.19 0.95
C ASN A 44 -13.54 -5.43 0.13
N HIS A 45 -14.35 -5.78 -0.87
CA HIS A 45 -14.04 -6.87 -1.78
C HIS A 45 -12.83 -6.57 -2.66
N LEU A 46 -12.75 -5.37 -3.23
CA LEU A 46 -11.59 -4.91 -4.01
C LEU A 46 -10.31 -4.94 -3.14
N ILE A 47 -10.39 -4.37 -1.93
CA ILE A 47 -9.28 -4.38 -0.97
C ILE A 47 -8.83 -5.81 -0.68
N SER A 48 -9.77 -6.69 -0.32
CA SER A 48 -9.47 -8.08 0.04
C SER A 48 -8.81 -8.85 -1.10
N LYS A 49 -9.25 -8.62 -2.35
CA LYS A 49 -8.62 -9.22 -3.54
C LYS A 49 -7.16 -8.78 -3.67
N TYR A 50 -6.92 -7.47 -3.64
CA TYR A 50 -5.58 -6.90 -3.83
C TYR A 50 -4.62 -7.20 -2.67
N GLU A 51 -5.09 -7.20 -1.42
CA GLU A 51 -4.30 -7.58 -0.25
C GLU A 51 -3.81 -9.03 -0.36
N ASN A 52 -4.69 -9.96 -0.75
CA ASN A 52 -4.35 -11.38 -0.81
C ASN A 52 -3.50 -11.74 -2.04
N GLU A 53 -3.81 -11.16 -3.20
CA GLU A 53 -3.19 -11.54 -4.48
C GLU A 53 -1.95 -10.71 -4.84
N VAL A 54 -1.87 -9.45 -4.40
CA VAL A 54 -0.87 -8.49 -4.91
C VAL A 54 0.05 -7.97 -3.82
N PHE A 55 -0.51 -7.66 -2.65
CA PHE A 55 0.16 -7.02 -1.52
C PHE A 55 0.22 -7.93 -0.29
N THR A 56 0.54 -9.21 -0.47
CA THR A 56 0.55 -10.20 0.60
C THR A 56 1.38 -9.71 1.80
N GLY A 57 0.77 -9.72 2.99
CA GLY A 57 1.38 -9.24 4.23
C GLY A 57 1.28 -7.73 4.46
N TRP A 58 0.67 -6.98 3.54
CA TRP A 58 0.34 -5.56 3.71
C TRP A 58 -1.16 -5.37 3.86
N LYS A 59 -1.54 -4.28 4.52
CA LYS A 59 -2.92 -3.81 4.58
C LYS A 59 -3.13 -2.65 3.63
N LEU A 60 -4.12 -2.75 2.75
CA LEU A 60 -4.50 -1.76 1.77
C LEU A 60 -5.76 -1.03 2.24
N PHE A 61 -5.75 0.29 2.09
CA PHE A 61 -6.88 1.16 2.35
C PHE A 61 -7.09 2.01 1.10
N VAL A 62 -8.34 2.05 0.64
CA VAL A 62 -8.76 2.95 -0.43
C VAL A 62 -9.66 4.01 0.21
N LEU A 63 -9.26 5.27 0.08
CA LEU A 63 -10.02 6.40 0.61
C LEU A 63 -11.03 6.89 -0.44
N PHE A 64 -12.12 7.50 0.04
CA PHE A 64 -13.18 8.04 -0.83
C PHE A 64 -12.71 9.14 -1.79
N ASP A 65 -11.57 9.77 -1.51
CA ASP A 65 -10.96 10.78 -2.39
C ASP A 65 -10.10 10.17 -3.49
N GLY A 66 -10.02 8.83 -3.59
CA GLY A 66 -9.19 8.11 -4.55
C GLY A 66 -7.75 7.88 -4.09
N SER A 67 -7.40 8.29 -2.88
CA SER A 67 -6.07 8.02 -2.32
C SER A 67 -5.94 6.55 -1.91
N LEU A 68 -4.75 5.99 -2.11
CA LEU A 68 -4.41 4.63 -1.71
C LEU A 68 -3.37 4.64 -0.59
N PHE A 69 -3.58 3.82 0.43
CA PHE A 69 -2.65 3.68 1.54
C PHE A 69 -2.34 2.21 1.78
N LEU A 70 -1.05 1.86 1.76
CA LEU A 70 -0.53 0.56 2.13
C LEU A 70 0.26 0.67 3.43
N THR A 71 0.07 -0.27 4.34
CA THR A 71 0.90 -0.38 5.53
C THR A 71 1.29 -1.81 5.83
N ASN A 72 2.57 -1.99 6.21
CA ASN A 72 3.08 -3.20 6.80
C ASN A 72 3.50 -2.86 8.22
N VAL A 73 2.91 -3.55 9.19
CA VAL A 73 3.24 -3.39 10.61
C VAL A 73 3.84 -4.69 11.09
N SER A 74 5.09 -4.63 11.54
CA SER A 74 5.78 -5.69 12.24
C SER A 74 6.07 -5.28 13.68
N ASP A 75 6.60 -6.21 14.48
CA ASP A 75 6.95 -5.93 15.88
C ASP A 75 8.06 -4.88 16.02
N THR A 76 8.83 -4.62 14.95
CA THR A 76 10.01 -3.75 14.98
C THR A 76 9.89 -2.49 14.13
N SER A 77 8.93 -2.46 13.21
CA SER A 77 8.80 -1.34 12.27
C SER A 77 7.39 -1.21 11.73
N LYS A 78 7.03 0.02 11.38
CA LYS A 78 5.87 0.33 10.56
C LYS A 78 6.37 0.94 9.26
N ILE A 79 5.98 0.34 8.15
CA ILE A 79 6.23 0.86 6.81
C ILE A 79 4.89 1.28 6.23
N SER A 80 4.84 2.45 5.61
CA SER A 80 3.66 2.92 4.90
C SER A 80 4.00 3.58 3.57
N ILE A 81 3.15 3.32 2.59
CA ILE A 81 3.19 3.94 1.26
C ILE A 81 1.80 4.55 1.02
N ASN A 82 1.75 5.84 0.74
CA ASN A 82 0.54 6.57 0.39
C ASN A 82 0.68 7.10 -1.04
N ILE A 83 -0.35 6.94 -1.86
CA ILE A 83 -0.51 7.66 -3.12
C ILE A 83 -1.77 8.51 -2.99
N ASP A 84 -1.62 9.84 -3.03
CA ASP A 84 -2.76 10.74 -2.96
C ASP A 84 -3.58 10.74 -4.26
N ARG A 85 -4.73 11.40 -4.24
CA ARG A 85 -5.62 11.56 -5.41
C ARG A 85 -4.95 12.17 -6.66
N ASN A 86 -3.82 12.85 -6.52
CA ASN A 86 -3.07 13.47 -7.63
C ASN A 86 -1.89 12.58 -8.08
N GLY A 87 -1.72 11.40 -7.49
CA GLY A 87 -0.62 10.49 -7.78
C GLY A 87 0.68 10.83 -7.04
N LYS A 88 0.64 11.76 -6.06
CA LYS A 88 1.81 12.09 -5.24
C LYS A 88 2.07 10.94 -4.28
N VAL A 89 3.28 10.41 -4.31
CA VAL A 89 3.69 9.30 -3.45
C VAL A 89 4.39 9.82 -2.20
N ILE A 90 3.94 9.36 -1.04
CA ILE A 90 4.59 9.57 0.27
C ILE A 90 4.99 8.19 0.80
N PHE A 91 6.23 8.07 1.24
CA PHE A 91 6.79 6.84 1.80
C PHE A 91 7.40 7.11 3.16
N GLU A 92 7.04 6.29 4.14
CA GLU A 92 7.45 6.45 5.53
C GLU A 92 7.87 5.10 6.12
N ILE A 93 9.00 5.10 6.84
CA ILE A 93 9.44 3.98 7.68
C ILE A 93 9.61 4.53 9.09
N LEU A 94 8.85 3.98 10.03
CA LEU A 94 8.87 4.32 11.44
C LEU A 94 9.38 3.13 12.25
N PRO A 95 10.51 3.25 12.97
CA PRO A 95 10.91 2.23 13.94
C PRO A 95 9.91 2.20 15.11
N LEU A 96 9.53 1.00 15.54
CA LEU A 96 8.72 0.78 16.74
C LEU A 96 9.68 0.35 17.86
N PHE A 97 9.81 1.19 18.88
CA PHE A 97 10.69 0.99 20.03
C PHE A 97 9.92 0.42 21.21
#